data_AF-A0A1Y5FJS5-F1
#
_entry.id   AF-A0A1Y5FJS5-F1
#
_cell.length_a   1.000
_cell.length_b   1.000
_cell.length_c   1.000
_cell.angle_alpha   90.00
_cell.angle_beta   90.00
_cell.angle_gamma   90.00
#
_symmetry.space_group_name_H-M   'P 1'
#
loop_
_entity.id
_entity.type
_entity.pdbx_description
1 polymer ?
#
loop_
_entity_poly.entity_id
_entity_poly.type
_entity_poly.pdbx_seq_one_letter_code
_entity_poly.pdbx_strand_id
1 'polypeptide(L)'
;MIRALKSIQFMTSVTVTALFWLIYPGVMVLLASIVGLCYMMAAIGAIFENHIAIWSAFAISLLTAILSSLGFARFVQGSFDFLAGNWGKSEEFAVHPYLFVIISLMSTVVVIMHLMSWQWMIKCSKGLRD
;
A
#
# COMPACT_ATOMS: atom_id res chain seq x y z
N MET A 1 15.94 13.50 1.74
CA MET A 1 15.33 12.16 1.76
C MET A 1 14.00 12.13 2.53
N ILE A 2 13.96 12.38 3.85
CA ILE A 2 12.75 12.21 4.69
C ILE A 2 11.50 12.96 4.18
N ARG A 3 11.61 14.23 3.75
CA ARG A 3 10.46 14.97 3.17
C ARG A 3 9.90 14.32 1.89
N ALA A 4 10.77 13.84 1.01
CA ALA A 4 10.35 13.14 -0.21
C ALA A 4 9.67 11.80 0.12
N LEU A 5 10.19 11.05 1.10
CA LEU A 5 9.56 9.83 1.59
C LEU A 5 8.14 10.08 2.13
N LYS A 6 7.95 11.10 2.97
CA LYS A 6 6.62 11.51 3.47
C LYS A 6 5.66 11.88 2.35
N SER A 7 6.13 12.63 1.34
CA SER A 7 5.32 13.06 0.20
C SER A 7 4.93 11.88 -0.71
N ILE A 8 5.88 10.99 -1.04
CA ILE A 8 5.62 9.78 -1.82
C ILE A 8 4.65 8.87 -1.06
N GLN A 9 4.86 8.68 0.26
CA GLN A 9 3.95 7.91 1.11
C GLN A 9 2.51 8.44 1.06
N PHE A 10 2.33 9.76 1.18
CA PHE A 10 1.01 10.38 1.05
C PHE A 10 0.40 10.15 -0.34
N MET A 11 1.15 10.40 -1.42
CA MET A 11 0.68 10.14 -2.79
C MET A 11 0.32 8.67 -3.01
N THR A 12 1.13 7.72 -2.51
CA THR A 12 0.83 6.28 -2.56
C THR A 12 -0.44 5.95 -1.79
N SER A 13 -0.67 6.50 -0.60
CA SER A 13 -1.91 6.22 0.16
C SER A 13 -3.17 6.73 -0.55
N VAL A 14 -3.11 7.90 -1.19
CA VAL A 14 -4.19 8.44 -2.03
C VAL A 14 -4.42 7.56 -3.26
N THR A 15 -3.35 7.21 -3.99
CA THR A 15 -3.44 6.35 -5.19
C THR A 15 -3.96 4.96 -4.86
N VAL A 16 -3.49 4.31 -3.79
CA VAL A 16 -3.98 3.00 -3.35
C VAL A 16 -5.46 3.05 -3.00
N THR A 17 -5.92 4.10 -2.31
CA THR A 17 -7.35 4.29 -1.99
C THR A 17 -8.20 4.40 -3.25
N ALA A 18 -7.77 5.23 -4.22
CA ALA A 18 -8.47 5.38 -5.50
C ALA A 18 -8.48 4.08 -6.32
N LEU A 19 -7.37 3.32 -6.33
CA LEU A 19 -7.29 2.03 -7.03
C LEU A 19 -8.15 0.95 -6.35
N PHE A 20 -8.27 0.94 -5.02
CA PHE A 20 -9.20 0.03 -4.34
C PHE A 20 -10.67 0.31 -4.69
N TRP A 21 -11.07 1.57 -4.90
CA TRP A 21 -12.41 1.90 -5.40
C TRP A 21 -12.68 1.40 -6.83
N LEU A 22 -11.64 1.24 -7.66
CA LEU A 22 -11.75 0.65 -8.98
C LEU A 22 -11.74 -0.89 -8.95
N ILE A 23 -11.15 -1.50 -7.93
CA ILE A 23 -11.02 -2.96 -7.79
C ILE A 23 -12.27 -3.59 -7.17
N TYR A 24 -12.83 -2.97 -6.14
CA TYR A 24 -13.88 -3.58 -5.32
C TYR A 24 -15.25 -2.94 -5.62
N PRO A 25 -16.25 -3.70 -6.09
CA PRO A 25 -17.62 -3.21 -6.22
C PRO A 25 -18.42 -3.36 -4.91
N GLY A 26 -19.52 -2.61 -4.79
CA GLY A 26 -20.54 -2.79 -3.75
C GLY A 26 -20.04 -2.53 -2.32
N VAL A 27 -20.45 -3.37 -1.37
CA VAL A 27 -20.17 -3.18 0.08
C VAL A 27 -18.65 -3.18 0.38
N MET A 28 -17.85 -3.88 -0.44
CA MET A 28 -16.39 -3.90 -0.27
C MET A 28 -15.74 -2.52 -0.51
N VAL A 29 -16.39 -1.60 -1.25
CA VAL A 29 -15.96 -0.19 -1.37
C VAL A 29 -15.91 0.48 0.01
N LEU A 30 -16.86 0.20 0.89
CA LEU A 30 -16.92 0.83 2.22
C LEU A 30 -15.74 0.37 3.10
N LEU A 31 -15.45 -0.93 3.11
CA LEU A 31 -14.30 -1.49 3.83
C LEU A 31 -12.99 -0.94 3.27
N ALA A 32 -12.83 -0.94 1.94
CA ALA A 32 -11.69 -0.36 1.24
C ALA A 32 -11.50 1.14 1.55
N SER A 33 -12.60 1.89 1.65
CA SER A 33 -12.58 3.32 2.00
C SER A 33 -12.11 3.54 3.43
N ILE A 34 -12.56 2.74 4.40
CA ILE A 34 -12.10 2.82 5.79
C ILE A 34 -10.59 2.53 5.86
N VAL A 35 -10.11 1.47 5.20
CA VAL A 35 -8.68 1.12 5.16
C VAL A 35 -7.86 2.22 4.49
N GLY A 36 -8.34 2.76 3.37
CA GLY A 36 -7.69 3.88 2.66
C GLY A 36 -7.63 5.17 3.49
N LEU A 37 -8.71 5.52 4.20
CA LEU A 37 -8.74 6.64 5.14
C LEU A 37 -7.75 6.44 6.29
N CYS A 38 -7.69 5.24 6.89
CA CYS A 38 -6.68 4.91 7.91
C CYS A 38 -5.25 5.06 7.36
N TYR A 39 -5.00 4.65 6.12
CA TYR A 39 -3.69 4.80 5.47
C TYR A 39 -3.33 6.28 5.24
N MET A 40 -4.28 7.07 4.72
CA MET A 40 -4.09 8.52 4.54
C MET A 40 -3.88 9.24 5.88
N MET A 41 -4.63 8.90 6.93
CA MET A 41 -4.42 9.45 8.28
C MET A 41 -3.05 9.10 8.85
N ALA A 42 -2.57 7.86 8.66
CA ALA A 42 -1.23 7.46 9.07
C ALA A 42 -0.14 8.22 8.27
N ALA A 43 -0.33 8.41 6.96
CA ALA A 43 0.57 9.20 6.12
C ALA A 43 0.59 10.68 6.53
N ILE A 44 -0.56 11.27 6.87
CA ILE A 44 -0.67 12.64 7.40
C ILE A 44 0.04 12.75 8.77
N GLY A 45 -0.19 11.80 9.68
CA GLY A 45 0.51 11.77 10.97
C GLY A 45 2.03 11.62 10.82
N ALA A 46 2.50 10.93 9.79
CA ALA A 46 3.91 10.83 9.44
C ALA A 46 4.49 12.16 8.90
N ILE A 47 3.67 13.03 8.28
CA ILE A 47 4.08 14.40 7.93
C ILE A 47 4.42 15.18 9.21
N PHE A 48 3.54 15.11 10.22
CA PHE A 48 3.66 15.73 11.55
C PHE A 48 4.71 15.09 12.49
N GLU A 49 5.58 14.21 11.99
CA GLU A 49 6.72 13.64 12.74
C GLU A 49 6.35 12.77 13.94
N ASN A 50 5.09 12.35 14.04
CA ASN A 50 4.67 11.37 15.03
C ASN A 50 5.27 9.99 14.69
N HIS A 51 6.21 9.52 15.52
CA HIS A 51 6.85 8.21 15.38
C HIS A 51 5.85 7.05 15.26
N ILE A 52 4.74 7.09 16.00
CA ILE A 52 3.70 6.05 15.95
C ILE A 52 3.06 6.03 14.56
N ALA A 53 2.72 7.19 14.01
CA ALA A 53 2.11 7.31 12.69
C ALA A 53 3.05 6.89 11.56
N ILE A 54 4.36 7.15 11.68
CA ILE A 54 5.39 6.66 10.74
C ILE A 54 5.41 5.12 10.72
N TRP A 55 5.41 4.49 11.91
CA TRP A 55 5.35 3.03 12.02
C TRP A 55 4.04 2.45 11.50
N SER A 56 2.89 3.07 11.81
CA SER A 56 1.59 2.66 11.27
C SER A 56 1.54 2.76 9.75
N ALA A 57 2.04 3.86 9.17
CA ALA A 57 2.08 4.05 7.73
C ALA A 57 2.97 2.99 7.06
N PHE A 58 4.14 2.68 7.63
CA PHE A 58 5.01 1.60 7.16
C PHE A 58 4.31 0.22 7.21
N ALA A 59 3.67 -0.11 8.33
CA ALA A 59 2.97 -1.38 8.50
C ALA A 59 1.81 -1.53 7.50
N ILE A 60 1.03 -0.48 7.26
CA ILE A 60 -0.03 -0.45 6.26
C ILE A 60 0.54 -0.58 4.84
N SER A 61 1.68 0.07 4.54
CA SER A 61 2.36 -0.07 3.25
C SER A 61 2.77 -1.52 2.98
N LEU A 62 3.39 -2.17 3.96
CA LEU A 62 3.81 -3.56 3.89
C LEU A 62 2.62 -4.52 3.71
N LEU A 63 1.56 -4.32 4.50
CA LEU A 63 0.34 -5.12 4.40
C LEU A 63 -0.32 -4.96 3.03
N THR A 64 -0.41 -3.72 2.51
CA THR A 64 -0.91 -3.41 1.17
C THR A 64 -0.11 -4.15 0.09
N ALA A 65 1.23 -4.13 0.17
CA ALA A 65 2.09 -4.82 -0.79
C ALA A 65 1.88 -6.35 -0.77
N ILE A 66 1.74 -6.95 0.41
CA ILE A 66 1.50 -8.39 0.57
C ILE A 66 0.10 -8.76 0.04
N LEU A 67 -0.95 -8.06 0.48
CA LEU A 67 -2.33 -8.38 0.10
C LEU A 67 -2.59 -8.17 -1.39
N SER A 68 -2.04 -7.13 -2.00
CA SER A 68 -2.15 -6.91 -3.45
C SER A 68 -1.41 -7.96 -4.27
N SER A 69 -0.24 -8.39 -3.82
CA SER A 69 0.50 -9.50 -4.44
C SER A 69 -0.27 -10.83 -4.34
N LEU A 70 -0.93 -11.09 -3.21
CA LEU A 70 -1.83 -12.24 -3.04
C LEU A 70 -3.08 -12.14 -3.93
N GLY A 71 -3.66 -10.95 -4.09
CA GLY A 71 -4.77 -10.70 -5.02
C GLY A 71 -4.39 -11.02 -6.46
N PHE A 72 -3.21 -10.58 -6.90
CA PHE A 72 -2.66 -10.94 -8.21
C PHE A 72 -2.41 -12.45 -8.34
N ALA A 73 -1.83 -13.11 -7.33
CA ALA A 73 -1.61 -14.55 -7.35
C ALA A 73 -2.92 -15.35 -7.47
N ARG A 74 -3.99 -14.91 -6.79
CA ARG A 74 -5.34 -15.50 -6.91
C ARG A 74 -5.97 -15.27 -8.29
N PHE A 75 -5.71 -14.13 -8.93
CA PHE A 75 -6.10 -13.91 -10.33
C PHE A 75 -5.40 -14.91 -11.27
N VAL A 76 -4.07 -15.09 -11.14
CA VAL A 76 -3.31 -16.05 -11.95
C VAL A 76 -3.79 -17.50 -11.73
N GLN A 77 -4.30 -17.80 -10.54
CA GLN A 77 -4.93 -19.08 -10.18
C GLN A 77 -6.45 -19.15 -10.50
N GLY A 78 -7.03 -18.12 -11.12
CA GLY A 78 -8.38 -18.10 -11.71
C GLY A 78 -9.57 -18.40 -10.77
N SER A 79 -9.64 -17.83 -9.56
CA SER A 79 -10.57 -18.35 -8.52
C SER A 79 -11.14 -17.35 -7.45
N PHE A 80 -12.49 -17.13 -7.36
CA PHE A 80 -13.18 -16.76 -6.06
C PHE A 80 -14.76 -16.73 -5.93
N ASP A 81 -15.58 -16.49 -6.96
CA ASP A 81 -17.04 -16.06 -7.00
C ASP A 81 -17.42 -14.63 -6.47
N PHE A 82 -18.41 -13.91 -7.08
CA PHE A 82 -18.24 -12.47 -7.44
C PHE A 82 -18.59 -11.36 -6.44
N LEU A 83 -19.84 -11.20 -6.00
CA LEU A 83 -20.19 -10.48 -4.77
C LEU A 83 -19.78 -11.29 -3.51
N ALA A 84 -18.78 -12.16 -3.68
CA ALA A 84 -17.92 -12.79 -2.69
C ALA A 84 -16.39 -12.59 -2.96
N GLY A 85 -15.92 -12.03 -4.11
CA GLY A 85 -14.49 -11.84 -4.50
C GLY A 85 -13.94 -12.24 -5.92
N ASN A 86 -14.72 -12.68 -6.93
CA ASN A 86 -14.28 -13.47 -8.12
C ASN A 86 -13.23 -12.90 -9.10
N TRP A 87 -12.72 -13.86 -9.88
CA TRP A 87 -12.40 -13.78 -11.31
C TRP A 87 -13.08 -14.94 -12.06
N GLY A 88 -14.28 -14.73 -12.59
CA GLY A 88 -14.97 -15.72 -13.40
C GLY A 88 -14.29 -15.83 -14.77
N LYS A 89 -14.20 -17.04 -15.35
CA LYS A 89 -13.60 -17.26 -16.67
C LYS A 89 -14.33 -16.44 -17.76
N SER A 90 -13.81 -15.25 -18.07
CA SER A 90 -14.19 -14.45 -19.22
C SER A 90 -12.95 -14.09 -20.01
N GLU A 91 -13.03 -14.21 -21.33
CA GLU A 91 -11.90 -14.05 -22.27
C GLU A 91 -11.60 -12.57 -22.57
N GLU A 92 -12.13 -11.66 -21.75
CA GLU A 92 -11.99 -10.21 -21.89
C GLU A 92 -10.77 -9.70 -21.12
N PHE A 93 -10.21 -8.57 -21.57
CA PHE A 93 -9.05 -7.92 -20.93
C PHE A 93 -9.37 -7.47 -19.48
N ALA A 94 -9.14 -8.35 -18.52
CA ALA A 94 -9.28 -8.05 -17.10
C ALA A 94 -8.27 -6.97 -16.69
N VAL A 95 -8.73 -5.73 -16.50
CA VAL A 95 -7.90 -4.58 -16.09
C VAL A 95 -7.39 -4.74 -14.64
N HIS A 96 -8.21 -5.34 -13.78
CA HIS A 96 -8.01 -5.47 -12.34
C HIS A 96 -6.69 -6.13 -11.86
N PRO A 97 -6.17 -7.25 -12.43
CA PRO A 97 -4.85 -7.77 -12.08
C PRO A 97 -3.72 -6.74 -12.24
N TYR A 98 -3.77 -5.90 -13.27
CA TYR A 98 -2.79 -4.83 -13.46
C TYR A 98 -2.89 -3.77 -12.35
N LEU A 99 -4.11 -3.47 -11.86
CA LEU A 99 -4.31 -2.56 -10.72
C LEU A 99 -3.69 -3.12 -9.43
N PHE A 100 -3.83 -4.43 -9.16
CA PHE A 100 -3.16 -5.08 -8.04
C PHE A 100 -1.62 -5.01 -8.14
N VAL A 101 -1.06 -5.21 -9.34
CA VAL A 101 0.39 -5.09 -9.56
C VAL A 101 0.86 -3.64 -9.32
N ILE A 102 0.13 -2.64 -9.79
CA ILE A 102 0.45 -1.21 -9.55
C ILE A 102 0.45 -0.90 -8.04
N ILE A 103 -0.57 -1.34 -7.30
CA ILE A 103 -0.65 -1.17 -5.84
C ILE A 103 0.55 -1.82 -5.13
N SER A 104 0.90 -3.06 -5.52
CA SER A 104 2.02 -3.80 -4.96
C SER A 104 3.36 -3.07 -5.18
N LEU A 105 3.61 -2.64 -6.42
CA LEU A 105 4.84 -1.92 -6.78
C LEU A 105 4.97 -0.59 -6.02
N MET A 106 3.93 0.24 -5.98
CA MET A 106 3.98 1.54 -5.28
C MET A 106 4.21 1.36 -3.78
N SER A 107 3.51 0.40 -3.15
CA SER A 107 3.67 0.13 -1.72
C SER A 107 5.04 -0.48 -1.40
N THR A 108 5.58 -1.32 -2.29
CA THR A 108 6.93 -1.89 -2.15
C THR A 108 8.00 -0.81 -2.23
N VAL A 109 7.89 0.16 -3.13
CA VAL A 109 8.81 1.32 -3.22
C VAL A 109 8.81 2.11 -1.90
N VAL A 110 7.63 2.41 -1.34
CA VAL A 110 7.51 3.08 -0.03
C VAL A 110 8.21 2.30 1.09
N VAL A 111 8.00 0.97 1.15
CA VAL A 111 8.62 0.08 2.14
C VAL A 111 10.14 0.11 2.02
N ILE A 112 10.68 -0.02 0.80
CA ILE A 112 12.13 0.06 0.54
C ILE A 112 12.68 1.42 0.99
N MET A 113 12.00 2.53 0.68
CA MET A 113 12.44 3.86 1.09
C MET A 113 12.40 4.06 2.61
N HIS A 114 11.44 3.47 3.32
CA HIS A 114 11.43 3.46 4.80
C HIS A 114 12.63 2.67 5.35
N LEU A 115 12.90 1.47 4.81
CA LEU A 115 14.04 0.64 5.23
C LEU A 115 15.38 1.35 4.95
N MET A 116 15.55 2.01 3.80
CA MET A 116 16.72 2.83 3.50
C MET A 116 16.87 4.00 4.46
N SER A 117 15.77 4.72 4.76
CA SER A 117 15.79 5.82 5.73
C SER A 117 16.14 5.35 7.15
N TRP A 118 15.68 4.16 7.53
CA TRP A 118 15.99 3.52 8.81
C TRP A 118 17.47 3.12 8.91
N GLN A 119 18.02 2.49 7.86
CA GLN A 119 19.44 2.14 7.80
C GLN A 119 20.35 3.39 7.88
N TRP A 120 19.96 4.50 7.24
CA TRP A 120 20.67 5.77 7.34
C TRP A 120 20.65 6.33 8.78
N MET A 121 19.50 6.33 9.46
CA MET A 121 19.45 6.76 10.87
C MET A 121 20.35 5.90 11.77
N ILE A 122 20.32 4.57 11.63
CA ILE A 122 21.18 3.68 12.44
C ILE A 122 22.67 3.94 12.15
N LYS A 123 23.06 4.13 10.89
CA LYS A 123 24.46 4.42 10.53
C LYS A 123 24.94 5.76 11.09
N CYS A 124 24.15 6.84 10.94
CA CYS A 124 24.47 8.13 11.54
C CYS A 124 24.51 8.10 13.07
N SER A 125 23.62 7.33 13.72
CA SER A 125 23.63 7.17 15.19
C SER A 125 24.85 6.41 15.71
N LYS A 126 25.51 5.58 14.88
CA LYS A 126 26.75 4.90 15.25
C LYS A 126 27.98 5.79 15.05
N GLY A 127 28.05 6.52 13.93
CA GLY A 127 29.14 7.47 13.65
C GLY A 127 29.15 8.75 14.50
N LEU A 128 28.28 8.85 15.53
CA LEU A 128 28.28 9.88 16.58
C LEU A 128 28.69 9.31 17.95
N ARG A 129 29.14 8.04 18.00
CA ARG A 129 29.61 7.35 19.22
C ARG A 129 31.11 7.01 19.21
N ASP A 130 31.78 7.34 18.11
CA ASP A 130 33.22 7.22 17.89
C ASP A 130 33.83 8.63 17.85
#